data_AF-A0A5S3PMA9-F1
#
_entry.id   AF-A0A5S3PMA9-F1
#
_cell.length_a   1.000
_cell.length_b   1.000
_cell.length_c   1.000
_cell.angle_alpha   90.00
_cell.angle_beta   90.00
_cell.angle_gamma   90.00
#
_symmetry.space_group_name_H-M   'P 1'
#
loop_
_entity.id
_entity.type
_entity.pdbx_description
1 polymer ?
#
loop_
_entity_poly.entity_id
_entity_poly.type
_entity_poly.pdbx_seq_one_letter_code
_entity_poly.pdbx_strand_id
1 'polypeptide(L)'
;MSDRRNDVAWKFIEHRPFVIIATKASEGLIDISPKWGPSGVVEVCGDKTPIIPDRLGNLRVEGFHILIEAPDTALLFVVPGHGDTLRVAGKARILPDAAINK
;
A
#
# COMPACT_ATOMS: atom_id res chain seq x y z
N MET A 1 -6.40 -8.71 14.98
CA MET A 1 -5.39 -7.87 14.29
C MET A 1 -4.02 -8.37 14.73
N SER A 2 -3.23 -8.90 13.80
CA SER A 2 -1.89 -9.45 14.10
C SER A 2 -0.85 -8.61 13.35
N ASP A 3 0.13 -8.05 14.07
CA ASP A 3 1.35 -7.44 13.50
C ASP A 3 2.40 -8.54 13.22
N ARG A 4 1.98 -9.63 12.58
CA ARG A 4 2.90 -10.72 12.22
C ARG A 4 2.67 -11.13 10.79
N ARG A 5 3.77 -11.53 10.16
CA ARG A 5 3.81 -12.18 8.85
C ARG A 5 2.71 -13.25 8.80
N ASN A 6 1.77 -13.10 7.88
CA ASN A 6 0.71 -14.07 7.63
C ASN A 6 0.92 -14.61 6.21
N ASP A 7 1.29 -15.87 6.09
CA ASP A 7 1.62 -16.49 4.80
C ASP A 7 0.47 -16.43 3.80
N VAL A 8 -0.78 -16.45 4.27
CA VAL A 8 -1.96 -16.28 3.40
C VAL A 8 -2.02 -14.87 2.82
N ALA A 9 -1.76 -13.86 3.65
CA ALA A 9 -1.75 -12.46 3.19
C ALA A 9 -0.61 -12.20 2.20
N TRP A 10 0.56 -12.78 2.44
CA TRP A 10 1.71 -12.65 1.53
C TRP A 10 1.45 -13.33 0.19
N LYS A 11 0.94 -14.57 0.20
CA LYS A 11 0.52 -15.25 -1.03
C LYS A 11 -0.52 -14.45 -1.79
N PHE A 12 -1.46 -13.79 -1.11
CA PHE A 12 -2.43 -12.91 -1.77
C PHE A 12 -1.76 -11.74 -2.50
N ILE A 13 -0.76 -11.10 -1.88
CA ILE A 13 0.00 -9.99 -2.49
C ILE A 13 0.85 -10.48 -3.68
N GLU A 14 1.36 -11.70 -3.66
CA GLU A 14 2.13 -12.30 -4.77
C GLU A 14 1.31 -12.45 -6.06
N HIS A 15 -0.04 -12.50 -5.99
CA HIS A 15 -0.93 -12.53 -7.15
C HIS A 15 -1.02 -11.18 -7.89
N ARG A 16 -0.16 -10.22 -7.56
CA ARG A 16 -0.09 -8.88 -8.17
C ARG A 16 -1.45 -8.17 -8.14
N PRO A 17 -2.08 -8.02 -6.96
CA PRO A 17 -3.35 -7.32 -6.83
C PRO A 17 -3.21 -5.87 -7.27
N PHE A 18 -4.32 -5.26 -7.67
CA PHE A 18 -4.42 -3.81 -7.59
C PHE A 18 -4.54 -3.40 -6.12
N VAL A 19 -3.98 -2.25 -5.75
CA VAL A 19 -4.05 -1.74 -4.37
C VAL A 19 -4.75 -0.40 -4.35
N ILE A 20 -5.65 -0.24 -3.38
CA ILE A 20 -6.22 1.05 -3.01
C ILE A 20 -5.52 1.50 -1.74
N ILE A 21 -4.95 2.70 -1.78
CA ILE A 21 -4.27 3.34 -0.64
C ILE A 21 -5.20 4.42 -0.10
N ALA A 22 -5.51 4.36 1.19
CA ALA A 22 -6.25 5.39 1.90
C ALA A 22 -5.32 6.07 2.92
N THR A 23 -5.14 7.37 2.80
CA THR A 23 -4.33 8.19 3.72
C THR A 23 -5.24 9.17 4.46
N LYS A 24 -5.11 9.24 5.79
CA LYS A 24 -5.97 10.08 6.63
C LYS A 24 -5.21 11.31 7.11
N ALA A 25 -5.67 12.49 6.72
CA ALA A 25 -5.16 13.76 7.21
C ALA A 25 -5.46 13.94 8.71
N SER A 26 -4.70 14.82 9.38
CA SER A 26 -4.88 15.14 10.81
C SER A 26 -6.28 15.67 11.13
N GLU A 27 -6.92 16.33 10.18
CA GLU A 27 -8.29 16.86 10.25
C GLU A 27 -9.37 15.78 10.06
N GLY A 28 -8.97 14.55 9.74
CA GLY A 28 -9.86 13.40 9.53
C GLY A 28 -10.31 13.18 8.09
N LEU A 29 -9.99 14.07 7.15
CA LEU A 29 -10.23 13.86 5.72
C LEU A 29 -9.41 12.67 5.21
N ILE A 30 -10.01 11.84 4.34
CA ILE A 30 -9.36 10.66 3.78
C ILE A 30 -9.21 10.86 2.27
N ASP A 31 -7.96 10.82 1.78
CA ASP A 31 -7.66 10.69 0.35
C ASP A 31 -7.53 9.21 -0.02
N ILE A 32 -7.98 8.86 -1.22
CA ILE A 32 -7.96 7.50 -1.73
C ILE A 32 -7.33 7.47 -3.12
N SER A 33 -6.28 6.67 -3.26
CA SER A 33 -5.52 6.54 -4.50
C SER A 33 -5.38 5.07 -4.92
N PRO A 34 -5.96 4.65 -6.06
CA PRO A 34 -5.69 3.34 -6.62
C PRO A 34 -4.32 3.31 -7.31
N LYS A 35 -3.57 2.24 -7.11
CA LYS A 35 -2.32 1.93 -7.81
C LYS A 35 -2.46 0.56 -8.49
N TRP A 36 -2.04 0.49 -9.76
CA TRP A 36 -1.99 -0.72 -10.57
C TRP A 36 -0.82 -0.64 -11.56
N GLY A 37 -0.44 -1.74 -12.21
CA GLY A 37 0.61 -1.74 -13.23
C GLY A 37 1.13 -3.13 -13.62
N PRO A 38 1.85 -3.26 -14.75
CA PRO A 38 2.29 -4.53 -15.33
C PRO A 38 3.42 -5.25 -14.55
N SER A 39 4.28 -4.49 -13.86
CA SER A 39 5.21 -5.02 -12.85
C SER A 39 4.51 -4.96 -11.49
N GLY A 40 4.67 -5.98 -10.64
CA GLY A 40 3.98 -6.08 -9.34
C GLY A 40 3.88 -4.73 -8.61
N VAL A 41 2.66 -4.36 -8.21
CA VAL A 41 2.35 -3.07 -7.58
C VAL A 41 2.89 -3.00 -6.15
N VAL A 42 3.35 -4.13 -5.63
CA VAL A 42 3.86 -4.26 -4.29
C VAL A 42 5.16 -5.05 -4.36
N GLU A 43 6.24 -4.44 -3.91
CA GLU A 43 7.48 -5.14 -3.59
C GLU A 43 7.43 -5.56 -2.12
N VAL A 44 7.81 -6.80 -1.85
CA VAL A 44 7.86 -7.33 -0.48
C VAL A 44 9.29 -7.17 0.03
N CYS A 45 9.48 -6.34 1.05
CA CYS A 45 10.80 -6.15 1.67
C CYS A 45 10.75 -6.55 3.15
N GLY A 46 11.57 -7.53 3.52
CA GLY A 46 11.62 -8.08 4.86
C GLY A 46 10.29 -8.71 5.33
N ASP A 47 10.16 -8.91 6.63
CA ASP A 47 9.08 -9.77 7.17
C ASP A 47 7.72 -9.09 7.39
N LYS A 48 7.62 -7.76 7.23
CA LYS A 48 6.46 -7.00 7.75
C LYS A 48 5.91 -5.87 6.89
N THR A 49 6.60 -5.39 5.85
CA THR A 49 6.20 -4.12 5.22
C THR A 49 6.12 -4.24 3.70
N PRO A 50 4.91 -4.11 3.11
CA PRO A 50 4.79 -3.96 1.67
C PRO A 50 5.36 -2.60 1.24
N ILE A 51 6.17 -2.59 0.19
CA ILE A 51 6.64 -1.38 -0.48
C ILE A 51 5.75 -1.18 -1.70
N ILE A 52 5.11 -0.02 -1.80
CA ILE A 52 4.32 0.36 -2.97
C ILE A 52 5.10 1.43 -3.71
N PRO A 53 5.65 1.13 -4.90
CA PRO A 53 6.37 2.13 -5.68
C PRO A 53 5.40 3.22 -6.13
N ASP A 54 5.88 4.46 -6.13
CA ASP A 54 5.12 5.51 -6.77
C ASP A 54 5.08 5.27 -8.27
N ARG A 55 3.87 5.12 -8.79
CA ARG A 55 3.63 5.00 -10.22
C ARG A 55 2.53 5.95 -10.60
N LEU A 56 2.55 6.34 -11.88
CA LEU A 56 1.46 7.06 -12.56
C LEU A 56 0.21 6.17 -12.55
N GLY A 57 -0.48 6.13 -11.41
CA GLY A 57 -1.77 5.47 -11.23
C GLY A 57 -2.87 6.43 -11.65
N ASN A 58 -3.37 7.22 -10.70
CA ASN A 58 -4.40 8.23 -10.92
C ASN A 58 -3.89 9.66 -11.16
N LEU A 59 -2.57 9.85 -11.35
CA LEU A 59 -1.91 11.16 -11.46
C LEU A 59 -2.13 12.10 -10.25
N ARG A 60 -2.49 11.56 -9.07
CA ARG A 60 -2.67 12.35 -7.84
C ARG A 60 -1.46 12.19 -6.91
N VAL A 61 -1.02 13.31 -6.36
CA VAL A 61 0.11 13.41 -5.41
C VAL A 61 -0.38 13.75 -3.98
N GLU A 62 -1.68 14.03 -3.80
CA GLU A 62 -2.26 14.43 -2.51
C GLU A 62 -1.92 13.49 -1.36
N GLY A 63 -2.00 12.16 -1.57
CA GLY A 63 -1.60 11.19 -0.55
C GLY A 63 -0.17 11.34 -0.04
N PHE A 64 0.77 11.85 -0.85
CA PHE A 64 2.14 12.14 -0.38
C PHE A 64 2.20 13.36 0.52
N HIS A 65 1.47 14.42 0.18
CA HIS A 65 1.36 15.59 1.06
C HIS A 65 0.79 15.18 2.42
N ILE A 66 -0.28 14.37 2.41
CA ILE A 66 -0.88 13.85 3.64
C ILE A 66 0.12 13.00 4.44
N LEU A 67 0.84 12.08 3.80
CA LEU A 67 1.79 11.19 4.48
C LEU A 67 2.97 11.90 5.13
N ILE A 68 3.35 13.08 4.66
CA ILE A 68 4.38 13.91 5.29
C ILE A 68 3.88 14.44 6.64
N GLU A 69 2.57 14.72 6.76
CA GLU A 69 1.96 15.29 7.95
C GLU A 69 1.41 14.23 8.92
N ALA A 70 0.79 13.17 8.38
CA ALA A 70 0.08 12.14 9.14
C ALA A 70 0.34 10.74 8.55
N PRO A 71 0.85 9.77 9.35
CA PRO A 71 1.27 8.48 8.82
C PRO A 71 0.13 7.46 8.67
N ASP A 72 -1.07 7.77 9.18
CA ASP A 72 -2.19 6.82 9.27
C ASP A 72 -2.67 6.40 7.88
N THR A 73 -2.54 5.11 7.58
CA THR A 73 -2.80 4.55 6.24
C THR A 73 -3.53 3.22 6.32
N ALA A 74 -4.43 2.99 5.37
CA ALA A 74 -5.01 1.68 5.10
C ALA A 74 -4.80 1.28 3.64
N LEU A 75 -4.62 -0.03 3.42
CA LEU A 75 -4.46 -0.66 2.12
C LEU A 75 -5.57 -1.67 1.92
N LEU A 76 -6.15 -1.68 0.73
CA LEU A 76 -7.05 -2.71 0.26
C LEU A 76 -6.48 -3.32 -1.02
N PHE A 77 -6.09 -4.59 -0.94
CA PHE A 77 -5.63 -5.38 -2.08
C PHE A 77 -6.79 -6.18 -2.66
N VAL A 78 -6.91 -6.16 -3.98
CA VAL A 78 -7.95 -6.87 -4.71
C VAL A 78 -7.35 -7.53 -5.95
N VAL A 79 -7.68 -8.81 -6.13
CA VAL A 79 -7.31 -9.60 -7.31
C VAL A 79 -8.56 -9.75 -8.18
N PRO A 80 -8.59 -9.23 -9.43
CA PRO A 80 -9.74 -9.38 -10.32
C PRO A 80 -10.12 -10.87 -10.50
N GLY A 81 -11.42 -11.18 -10.36
CA GLY A 81 -11.92 -12.56 -10.46
C GLY A 81 -11.70 -13.42 -9.21
N HIS A 82 -11.05 -12.89 -8.17
CA HIS A 82 -10.93 -13.55 -6.87
C HIS A 82 -12.05 -13.04 -5.92
N GLY A 83 -12.69 -13.94 -5.16
CA GLY A 83 -13.79 -13.58 -4.24
C GLY A 83 -13.34 -12.86 -2.97
N ASP A 84 -12.07 -13.03 -2.60
CA ASP A 84 -11.50 -12.43 -1.38
C ASP A 84 -10.78 -11.11 -1.62
N THR A 85 -10.65 -10.33 -0.55
CA THR A 85 -9.83 -9.11 -0.48
C THR A 85 -8.92 -9.15 0.74
N LEU A 86 -7.75 -8.52 0.66
CA LEU A 86 -6.85 -8.37 1.80
C LEU A 86 -6.83 -6.90 2.26
N ARG A 87 -7.04 -6.69 3.56
CA ARG A 87 -7.00 -5.36 4.19
C ARG A 87 -5.83 -5.28 5.16
N VAL A 88 -5.07 -4.19 5.07
CA VAL A 88 -3.96 -3.89 5.98
C VAL A 88 -4.14 -2.46 6.47
N ALA A 89 -4.06 -2.23 7.77
CA ALA A 89 -4.12 -0.90 8.36
C ALA A 89 -2.88 -0.69 9.23
N GLY A 90 -2.32 0.51 9.19
CA GLY A 90 -1.11 0.82 9.94
C GLY A 90 -0.57 2.21 9.62
N LYS A 91 0.76 2.31 9.61
CA LYS A 91 1.49 3.54 9.33
C LYS A 91 2.31 3.38 8.06
N ALA A 92 2.34 4.41 7.23
CA ALA A 92 3.20 4.48 6.06
C ALA A 92 4.16 5.66 6.16
N ARG A 93 5.22 5.60 5.34
CA ARG A 93 6.19 6.67 5.15
C ARG A 93 6.68 6.65 3.71
N ILE A 94 7.12 7.79 3.21
CA ILE A 94 7.75 7.90 1.91
C ILE A 94 9.24 7.57 2.07
N LEU A 95 9.78 6.78 1.14
CA LEU A 95 11.19 6.43 1.09
C LEU A 95 11.74 6.75 -0.30
N PRO A 96 12.93 7.36 -0.41
CA PRO A 96 13.64 7.38 -1.68
C PRO A 96 14.14 5.97 -2.01
N ASP A 97 14.21 5.64 -3.30
CA ASP A 97 14.64 4.31 -3.77
C ASP A 97 15.99 3.89 -3.17
N ALA A 98 16.92 4.84 -3.01
CA ALA A 98 18.25 4.60 -2.41
C ALA A 98 18.20 4.15 -0.94
N ALA A 99 17.08 4.37 -0.23
CA ALA A 99 16.87 3.94 1.15
C ALA A 99 16.22 2.54 1.26
N ILE A 100 15.86 1.92 0.13
CA ILE A 100 15.30 0.57 0.09
C ILE A 100 16.45 -0.42 0.07
N ASN A 101 16.74 -1.03 1.23
CA ASN A 101 17.64 -2.18 1.31
C ASN A 101 16.91 -3.41 0.76
N LYS A 102 17.28 -3.84 -0.45
CA LYS A 102 16.75 -5.07 -1.08
C LYS A 102 17.49 -6.31 -0.59
#